data_AF-A0A929Z1A8-F1
#
_entry.id   AF-A0A929Z1A8-F1
#
_cell.length_a   1.000
_cell.length_b   1.000
_cell.length_c   1.000
_cell.angle_alpha   90.00
_cell.angle_beta   90.00
_cell.angle_gamma   90.00
#
_symmetry.space_group_name_H-M   'P 1'
#
loop_
_entity.id
_entity.type
_entity.pdbx_description
1 polymer ?
#
loop_
_entity_poly.entity_id
_entity_poly.type
_entity_poly.pdbx_seq_one_letter_code
_entity_poly.pdbx_strand_id
1 'polypeptide(L)'
;ATGIRTITRMAHVDLGVEPLDIFDVAVSDRVCMSRNRVGVQQLVRRIMDTYTGAFLLIHYEDRPEWEWRFTFCHKTHDAASGTSARRFTFLLGPGQACRTAAENFGRLIDRRTDDPDAELYIDDLRQAFSVEALSREFFARYKAHYQAFVDFMVSDAPMRADFTGTPQPADTPEARHREEKPIRDYVKKLLGRIVFLHFLQKKRWLGVPLGAPWGEGPADFLHRLFHAADADQQADFLDGTLEPLFDRGLDTDRRAAGDAYDTGIAAIGTVRIPWLSGGLFERDRLDRLPSRFPPQLFSDLFTMLAEFNFTVDENDPDDAEVGVDPEMLGRIFENLLENNNDTGAFYTPKEVVRYMCREALLAHLFATLPAVDADALRALVETHTVEHLSPADAAQVDRALADVKICDPAIGSGAFPMGLLRLLFACRTALTPLLERPRPAADR
;
A
#
# COMPACT_ATOMS: atom_id res chain seq x y z
N ALA A 1 27.79 -1.33 -3.72
CA ALA A 1 28.14 -0.91 -2.35
C ALA A 1 26.85 -0.58 -1.61
N THR A 2 26.63 -1.10 -0.41
CA THR A 2 25.36 -1.02 0.35
C THR A 2 24.99 0.38 0.82
N GLY A 3 25.87 1.37 0.64
CA GLY A 3 25.67 2.75 1.10
C GLY A 3 25.77 2.92 2.62
N ILE A 4 26.06 1.85 3.36
CA ILE A 4 26.26 1.88 4.81
C ILE A 4 27.66 2.42 5.11
N ARG A 5 27.72 3.36 6.04
CA ARG A 5 28.94 4.07 6.46
C ARG A 5 29.47 3.52 7.76
N THR A 6 28.62 3.46 8.77
CA THR A 6 28.96 2.95 10.10
C THR A 6 27.84 2.05 10.61
N ILE A 7 28.22 1.10 11.47
CA ILE A 7 27.31 0.26 12.24
C ILE A 7 27.88 0.18 13.64
N THR A 8 27.13 0.64 14.62
CA THR A 8 27.55 0.66 16.01
C THR A 8 26.52 -0.09 16.83
N ARG A 9 26.95 -1.13 17.57
CA ARG A 9 26.08 -1.74 18.57
C ARG A 9 26.03 -0.84 19.79
N MET A 10 24.87 -0.26 20.03
CA MET A 10 24.62 0.70 21.10
C MET A 10 24.32 0.00 22.43
N ALA A 11 23.57 -1.10 22.38
CA ALA A 11 23.17 -1.84 23.57
C ALA A 11 22.87 -3.30 23.26
N HIS A 12 22.80 -4.08 24.34
CA HIS A 12 22.34 -5.46 24.37
C HIS A 12 21.41 -5.60 25.57
N VAL A 13 20.22 -6.15 25.35
CA VAL A 13 19.17 -6.29 26.37
C VAL A 13 18.58 -7.69 26.27
N ASP A 14 18.40 -8.37 27.40
CA ASP A 14 17.67 -9.64 27.45
C ASP A 14 16.18 -9.37 27.64
N LEU A 15 15.35 -9.84 26.71
CA LEU A 15 13.89 -9.82 26.80
C LEU A 15 13.39 -11.22 27.17
N GLY A 16 13.24 -11.46 28.47
CA GLY A 16 13.01 -12.79 29.01
C GLY A 16 14.23 -13.68 28.76
N VAL A 17 14.12 -14.62 27.82
CA VAL A 17 15.21 -15.55 27.45
C VAL A 17 15.83 -15.25 26.08
N GLU A 18 15.30 -14.27 25.36
CA GLU A 18 15.75 -13.92 24.01
C GLU A 18 16.58 -12.63 24.03
N PRO A 19 17.80 -12.61 23.44
CA PRO A 19 18.61 -11.41 23.37
C PRO A 19 18.09 -10.44 22.31
N LEU A 20 18.14 -9.14 22.63
CA LEU A 20 17.85 -8.03 21.75
C LEU A 20 19.06 -7.09 21.65
N ASP A 21 19.67 -7.02 20.47
CA ASP A 21 20.73 -6.05 20.19
C ASP A 21 20.14 -4.74 19.62
N ILE A 22 20.69 -3.60 20.02
CA ILE A 22 20.31 -2.29 19.48
C ILE A 22 21.48 -1.73 18.67
N PHE A 23 21.24 -1.46 17.40
CA PHE A 23 22.22 -0.95 16.46
C PHE A 23 21.86 0.45 15.97
N ASP A 24 22.86 1.31 15.92
CA ASP A 24 22.86 2.58 15.20
C ASP A 24 23.59 2.41 13.87
N VAL A 25 22.98 2.85 12.76
CA VAL A 25 23.46 2.59 11.40
C VAL A 25 23.40 3.88 10.59
N ALA A 26 24.56 4.47 10.32
CA ALA A 26 24.64 5.62 9.43
C ALA A 26 24.77 5.17 7.97
N VAL A 27 23.99 5.81 7.09
CA VAL A 27 24.04 5.59 5.64
C VAL A 27 24.38 6.86 4.88
N SER A 28 25.00 6.71 3.71
CA SER A 28 25.27 7.82 2.79
C SER A 28 23.98 8.41 2.23
N ASP A 29 24.03 9.68 1.86
CA ASP A 29 22.99 10.41 1.12
C ASP A 29 22.47 9.73 -0.15
N ARG A 30 23.26 8.85 -0.80
CA ARG A 30 22.86 8.09 -1.99
C ARG A 30 21.84 6.99 -1.72
N VAL A 31 21.64 6.60 -0.46
CA VAL A 31 20.65 5.59 -0.08
C VAL A 31 19.26 6.21 -0.16
N CYS A 32 18.30 5.52 -0.77
CA CYS A 32 16.89 5.89 -0.69
C CYS A 32 16.25 5.08 0.45
N MET A 33 15.95 5.72 1.59
CA MET A 33 15.57 5.03 2.84
C MET A 33 14.35 4.11 2.68
N SER A 34 13.34 4.58 1.95
CA SER A 34 12.12 3.82 1.62
C SER A 34 12.38 2.59 0.74
N ARG A 35 13.41 2.63 -0.11
CA ARG A 35 13.71 1.56 -1.10
C ARG A 35 14.87 0.65 -0.73
N ASN A 36 15.59 0.91 0.37
CA ASN A 36 16.81 0.16 0.73
C ASN A 36 16.55 -1.19 1.43
N ARG A 37 15.56 -1.97 0.98
CA ARG A 37 15.20 -3.25 1.62
C ARG A 37 16.30 -4.31 1.52
N VAL A 38 16.95 -4.39 0.35
CA VAL A 38 18.03 -5.36 0.08
C VAL A 38 19.30 -5.03 0.88
N GLY A 39 19.68 -3.75 0.99
CA GLY A 39 20.85 -3.36 1.79
C GLY A 39 20.65 -3.65 3.28
N VAL A 40 19.44 -3.41 3.80
CA VAL A 40 19.07 -3.79 5.17
C VAL A 40 19.07 -5.31 5.35
N GLN A 41 18.62 -6.08 4.36
CA GLN A 41 18.65 -7.55 4.44
C GLN A 41 20.07 -8.10 4.52
N GLN A 42 20.96 -7.58 3.67
CA GLN A 42 22.37 -7.96 3.68
C GLN A 42 23.05 -7.57 5.01
N LEU A 43 22.67 -6.42 5.57
CA LEU A 43 23.11 -5.98 6.88
C LEU A 43 22.68 -6.96 7.97
N VAL A 44 21.38 -7.25 8.06
CA VAL A 44 20.79 -8.17 9.05
C VAL A 44 21.45 -9.55 9.01
N ARG A 45 21.64 -10.11 7.79
CA ARG A 45 22.31 -11.41 7.62
C ARG A 45 23.75 -11.41 8.14
N ARG A 46 24.43 -10.27 8.11
CA ARG A 46 25.83 -10.13 8.54
C ARG A 46 25.96 -9.92 10.05
N ILE A 47 25.00 -9.24 10.68
CA ILE A 47 25.13 -8.78 12.07
C ILE A 47 24.31 -9.57 13.08
N MET A 48 23.34 -10.37 12.63
CA MET A 48 22.44 -11.12 13.52
C MET A 48 22.69 -12.63 13.51
N ASP A 49 22.91 -13.17 14.70
CA ASP A 49 22.95 -14.60 14.98
C ASP A 49 21.54 -15.21 15.01
N THR A 50 21.46 -16.54 14.91
CA THR A 50 20.18 -17.26 14.94
C THR A 50 19.54 -17.18 16.34
N TYR A 51 18.21 -17.02 16.43
CA TYR A 51 17.45 -16.80 17.68
C TYR A 51 17.79 -15.49 18.39
N THR A 52 18.00 -14.42 17.62
CA THR A 52 18.22 -13.08 18.15
C THR A 52 17.19 -12.10 17.61
N GLY A 53 16.81 -11.14 18.45
CA GLY A 53 16.13 -9.92 18.05
C GLY A 53 17.13 -8.79 17.83
N ALA A 54 16.79 -7.84 16.96
CA ALA A 54 17.54 -6.59 16.86
C ALA A 54 16.66 -5.39 16.55
N PHE A 55 16.97 -4.26 17.17
CA PHE A 55 16.56 -2.95 16.72
C PHE A 55 17.65 -2.30 15.89
N LEU A 56 17.28 -1.73 14.74
CA LEU A 56 18.17 -0.96 13.88
C LEU A 56 17.57 0.43 13.74
N LEU A 57 18.28 1.43 14.24
CA LEU A 57 18.05 2.83 13.90
C LEU A 57 18.95 3.18 12.73
N ILE A 58 18.35 3.43 11.58
CA ILE A 58 19.07 3.75 10.35
C ILE A 58 18.80 5.21 10.00
N HIS A 59 19.86 6.00 9.85
CA HIS A 59 19.76 7.42 9.57
C HIS A 59 20.81 7.85 8.55
N TYR A 60 20.57 9.00 7.90
CA TYR A 60 21.58 9.61 7.04
C TYR A 60 22.73 10.20 7.88
N GLU A 61 23.95 10.08 7.39
CA GLU A 61 25.14 10.71 8.00
C GLU A 61 25.11 12.23 7.81
N ASP A 62 24.86 12.70 6.58
CA ASP A 62 25.07 14.09 6.17
C ASP A 62 23.84 14.71 5.46
N ARG A 63 22.62 14.42 5.93
CA ARG A 63 21.41 15.11 5.41
C ARG A 63 20.78 16.02 6.46
N PRO A 64 20.42 17.27 6.10
CA PRO A 64 19.73 18.20 7.01
C PRO A 64 18.28 17.78 7.28
N GLU A 65 17.67 17.03 6.36
CA GLU A 65 16.34 16.43 6.54
C GLU A 65 16.49 15.16 7.39
N TRP A 66 15.94 15.17 8.60
CA TRP A 66 15.97 14.02 9.50
C TRP A 66 14.94 12.98 9.05
N GLU A 67 15.35 12.01 8.25
CA GLU A 67 14.54 10.83 7.94
C GLU A 67 15.21 9.61 8.56
N TRP A 68 14.49 8.92 9.44
CA TRP A 68 14.96 7.74 10.16
C TRP A 68 14.14 6.53 9.76
N ARG A 69 14.82 5.39 9.72
CA ARG A 69 14.18 4.09 9.57
C ARG A 69 14.44 3.31 10.85
N PHE A 70 13.37 3.02 11.58
CA PHE A 70 13.42 2.21 12.78
C PHE A 70 12.91 0.81 12.47
N THR A 71 13.83 -0.16 12.44
CA THR A 71 13.54 -1.54 12.04
C THR A 71 13.69 -2.48 13.22
N PHE A 72 12.68 -3.32 13.44
CA PHE A 72 12.77 -4.49 14.28
C PHE A 72 12.97 -5.74 13.43
N CYS A 73 13.99 -6.51 13.75
CA CYS A 73 14.31 -7.77 13.11
C CYS A 73 14.23 -8.88 14.15
N HIS A 74 13.62 -10.01 13.78
CA HIS A 74 13.67 -11.21 14.58
C HIS A 74 13.99 -12.41 13.69
N LYS A 75 15.11 -13.07 13.99
CA LYS A 75 15.62 -14.23 13.27
C LYS A 75 15.26 -15.52 14.00
N THR A 76 14.25 -16.24 13.50
CA THR A 76 13.82 -17.55 14.03
C THR A 76 14.31 -18.69 13.14
N HIS A 77 14.46 -19.89 13.71
CA HIS A 77 14.61 -21.10 12.92
C HIS A 77 13.24 -21.66 12.55
N ASP A 78 12.96 -21.74 11.26
CA ASP A 78 11.77 -22.35 10.69
C ASP A 78 12.13 -23.75 10.13
N ALA A 79 11.38 -24.77 10.53
CA ALA A 79 11.67 -26.17 10.20
C ALA A 79 11.54 -26.48 8.69
N ALA A 80 10.83 -25.63 7.93
CA ALA A 80 10.61 -25.81 6.48
C ALA A 80 11.62 -25.07 5.59
N SER A 81 12.28 -24.02 6.09
CA SER A 81 13.07 -23.08 5.27
C SER A 81 14.47 -22.74 5.82
N GLY A 82 14.81 -23.21 7.03
CA GLY A 82 16.06 -22.84 7.72
C GLY A 82 15.88 -21.57 8.55
N THR A 83 16.83 -20.63 8.52
CA THR A 83 16.73 -19.39 9.31
C THR A 83 15.97 -18.29 8.55
N SER A 84 14.78 -17.90 9.01
CA SER A 84 14.01 -16.78 8.45
C SER A 84 14.12 -15.55 9.36
N ALA A 85 14.45 -14.40 8.77
CA ALA A 85 14.51 -13.13 9.48
C ALA A 85 13.30 -12.29 9.10
N ARG A 86 12.32 -12.20 10.00
CA ARG A 86 11.17 -11.31 9.84
C ARG A 86 11.54 -9.90 10.23
N ARG A 87 11.09 -8.92 9.46
CA ARG A 87 11.45 -7.52 9.62
C ARG A 87 10.23 -6.64 9.59
N PHE A 88 10.19 -5.70 10.52
CA PHE A 88 9.12 -4.73 10.65
C PHE A 88 9.73 -3.33 10.76
N THR A 89 9.24 -2.39 9.97
CA THR A 89 9.88 -1.08 9.83
C THR A 89 8.89 0.05 10.04
N PHE A 90 9.23 1.01 10.92
CA PHE A 90 8.65 2.35 10.90
C PHE A 90 9.57 3.30 10.11
N LEU A 91 8.98 4.10 9.21
CA LEU A 91 9.63 5.28 8.66
C LEU A 91 9.23 6.49 9.51
N LEU A 92 10.19 7.29 9.91
CA LEU A 92 10.03 8.44 10.80
C LEU A 92 10.72 9.65 10.17
N GLY A 93 10.17 10.85 10.38
CA GLY A 93 10.72 12.09 9.84
C GLY A 93 9.66 13.02 9.25
N PRO A 94 10.06 14.15 8.64
CA PRO A 94 9.15 15.07 8.00
C PRO A 94 8.28 14.37 6.94
N GLY A 95 6.96 14.51 7.07
CA GLY A 95 5.98 13.91 6.15
C GLY A 95 5.60 12.46 6.46
N GLN A 96 6.15 11.85 7.51
CA GLN A 96 5.76 10.54 8.03
C GLN A 96 4.83 10.69 9.24
N ALA A 97 3.76 9.90 9.30
CA ALA A 97 2.90 9.86 10.47
C ALA A 97 3.53 9.00 11.58
N CYS A 98 3.90 9.62 12.69
CA CYS A 98 4.59 8.94 13.80
C CYS A 98 3.65 8.47 14.93
N ARG A 99 2.34 8.76 14.83
CA ARG A 99 1.35 8.48 15.89
C ARG A 99 1.33 7.01 16.29
N THR A 100 1.21 6.10 15.33
CA THR A 100 1.18 4.65 15.59
C THR A 100 2.41 4.16 16.33
N ALA A 101 3.61 4.59 15.91
CA ALA A 101 4.84 4.22 16.59
C ALA A 101 4.83 4.74 18.04
N ALA A 102 4.47 6.01 18.23
CA ALA A 102 4.41 6.62 19.57
C ALA A 102 3.41 5.91 20.49
N GLU A 103 2.19 5.63 20.02
CA GLU A 103 1.16 4.94 20.79
C GLU A 103 1.55 3.49 21.12
N ASN A 104 2.08 2.74 20.15
CA ASN A 104 2.42 1.33 20.36
C ASN A 104 3.56 1.16 21.36
N PHE A 105 4.61 1.98 21.27
CA PHE A 105 5.70 1.96 22.24
C PHE A 105 5.29 2.62 23.56
N GLY A 106 4.40 3.61 23.55
CA GLY A 106 3.77 4.18 24.75
C GLY A 106 3.09 3.10 25.58
N ARG A 107 2.29 2.22 24.96
CA ARG A 107 1.66 1.07 25.66
C ARG A 107 2.66 0.14 26.34
N LEU A 108 3.85 -0.06 25.75
CA LEU A 108 4.91 -0.87 26.37
C LEU A 108 5.52 -0.15 27.58
N ILE A 109 5.68 1.17 27.51
CA ILE A 109 6.15 2.02 28.61
C ILE A 109 5.12 2.02 29.75
N ASP A 110 3.85 2.24 29.42
CA ASP A 110 2.75 2.29 30.38
C ASP A 110 2.63 0.97 31.14
N ARG A 111 2.72 -0.16 30.44
CA ARG A 111 2.72 -1.49 31.08
C ARG A 111 3.82 -1.67 32.12
N ARG A 112 5.04 -1.18 31.85
CA ARG A 112 6.15 -1.21 32.82
C ARG A 112 6.03 -0.17 33.92
N THR A 113 5.32 0.91 33.66
CA THR A 113 5.09 1.99 34.63
C THR A 113 4.02 1.57 35.63
N ASP A 114 2.95 0.94 35.15
CA ASP A 114 1.83 0.43 35.95
C ASP A 114 2.20 -0.82 36.75
N ASP A 115 3.05 -1.68 36.18
CA ASP A 115 3.60 -2.87 36.84
C ASP A 115 5.12 -2.96 36.60
N PRO A 116 5.94 -2.52 37.58
CA PRO A 116 7.40 -2.58 37.52
C PRO A 116 7.98 -3.99 37.43
N ASP A 117 7.19 -5.02 37.73
CA ASP A 117 7.59 -6.43 37.64
C ASP A 117 7.11 -7.09 36.34
N ALA A 118 6.28 -6.40 35.52
CA ALA A 118 5.80 -6.94 34.26
C ALA A 118 6.94 -7.15 33.26
N GLU A 119 7.28 -8.40 32.94
CA GLU A 119 8.27 -8.70 31.91
C GLU A 119 7.73 -8.37 30.50
N LEU A 120 8.64 -7.95 29.62
CA LEU A 120 8.38 -7.77 28.19
C LEU A 120 9.10 -8.87 27.42
N TYR A 121 8.41 -9.42 26.42
CA TYR A 121 8.93 -10.47 25.55
C TYR A 121 9.02 -9.99 24.10
N ILE A 122 9.73 -10.75 23.28
CA ILE A 122 9.86 -10.48 21.85
C ILE A 122 8.50 -10.41 21.14
N ASP A 123 7.51 -11.19 21.58
CA ASP A 123 6.15 -11.12 21.02
C ASP A 123 5.44 -9.80 21.35
N ASP A 124 5.73 -9.16 22.48
CA ASP A 124 5.22 -7.82 22.79
C ASP A 124 5.80 -6.79 21.81
N LEU A 125 7.08 -6.91 21.45
CA LEU A 125 7.69 -6.10 20.41
C LEU A 125 7.08 -6.38 19.04
N ARG A 126 6.90 -7.64 18.66
CA ARG A 126 6.20 -8.01 17.41
C ARG A 126 4.82 -7.37 17.34
N GLN A 127 4.08 -7.35 18.45
CA GLN A 127 2.76 -6.73 18.53
C GLN A 127 2.83 -5.20 18.38
N ALA A 128 3.85 -4.54 18.93
CA ALA A 128 4.07 -3.10 18.76
C ALA A 128 4.39 -2.69 17.31
N PHE A 129 4.87 -3.63 16.49
CA PHE A 129 5.05 -3.45 15.05
C PHE A 129 3.93 -4.09 14.21
N SER A 130 2.84 -4.54 14.84
CA SER A 130 1.78 -5.28 14.15
C SER A 130 1.05 -4.41 13.12
N VAL A 131 1.28 -4.71 11.84
CA VAL A 131 0.53 -4.13 10.72
C VAL A 131 -0.95 -4.49 10.83
N GLU A 132 -1.29 -5.70 11.28
CA GLU A 132 -2.68 -6.14 11.38
C GLU A 132 -3.48 -5.34 12.43
N ALA A 133 -2.86 -5.00 13.56
CA ALA A 133 -3.48 -4.11 14.54
C ALA A 133 -3.76 -2.72 13.94
N LEU A 134 -2.78 -2.18 13.19
CA LEU A 134 -2.93 -0.92 12.47
C LEU A 134 -4.05 -0.99 11.42
N SER A 135 -4.12 -2.08 10.64
CA SER A 135 -5.17 -2.31 9.65
C SER A 135 -6.55 -2.30 10.28
N ARG A 136 -6.71 -2.97 11.44
CA ARG A 136 -8.01 -3.05 12.13
C ARG A 136 -8.44 -1.70 12.67
N GLU A 137 -7.52 -0.95 13.26
CA GLU A 137 -7.80 0.42 13.72
C GLU A 137 -8.19 1.33 12.55
N PHE A 138 -7.40 1.32 11.47
CA PHE A 138 -7.69 2.07 10.26
C PHE A 138 -9.07 1.72 9.70
N PHE A 139 -9.36 0.42 9.55
CA PHE A 139 -10.66 -0.04 9.05
C PHE A 139 -11.82 0.41 9.92
N ALA A 140 -11.70 0.29 11.25
CA ALA A 140 -12.74 0.71 12.18
C ALA A 140 -13.04 2.21 12.05
N ARG A 141 -12.00 3.05 12.01
CA ARG A 141 -12.15 4.50 11.86
C ARG A 141 -12.67 4.88 10.48
N TYR A 142 -12.13 4.29 9.42
CA TYR A 142 -12.61 4.49 8.05
C TYR A 142 -14.08 4.10 7.89
N LYS A 143 -14.50 2.97 8.47
CA LYS A 143 -15.90 2.53 8.48
C LYS A 143 -16.81 3.52 9.21
N ALA A 144 -16.34 4.13 10.30
CA ALA A 144 -17.09 5.17 10.99
C ALA A 144 -17.31 6.41 10.10
N HIS A 145 -16.29 6.86 9.36
CA HIS A 145 -16.46 7.93 8.38
C HIS A 145 -17.39 7.53 7.24
N TYR A 146 -17.24 6.33 6.68
CA TYR A 146 -18.17 5.79 5.68
C TYR A 146 -19.62 5.86 6.18
N GLN A 147 -19.87 5.41 7.42
CA GLN A 147 -21.20 5.45 8.00
C GLN A 147 -21.69 6.89 8.18
N ALA A 148 -20.84 7.82 8.59
CA ALA A 148 -21.21 9.23 8.73
C ALA A 148 -21.67 9.87 7.40
N PHE A 149 -21.00 9.54 6.28
CA PHE A 149 -21.43 9.98 4.95
C PHE A 149 -22.78 9.34 4.55
N VAL A 150 -22.95 8.03 4.78
CA VAL A 150 -24.22 7.33 4.50
C VAL A 150 -25.37 7.93 5.33
N ASP A 151 -25.17 8.10 6.64
CA ASP A 151 -26.17 8.64 7.57
C ASP A 151 -26.58 10.06 7.18
N PHE A 152 -25.62 10.88 6.74
CA PHE A 152 -25.90 12.21 6.21
C PHE A 152 -26.83 12.14 4.98
N MET A 153 -26.50 11.34 3.97
CA MET A 153 -27.36 11.20 2.78
C MET A 153 -28.74 10.62 3.11
N VAL A 154 -28.82 9.70 4.06
CA VAL A 154 -30.06 9.06 4.49
C VAL A 154 -30.98 10.06 5.23
N SER A 155 -30.39 10.98 5.99
CA SER A 155 -31.12 11.99 6.77
C SER A 155 -31.48 13.25 5.97
N ASP A 156 -30.73 13.56 4.90
CA ASP A 156 -31.05 14.64 3.98
C ASP A 156 -32.16 14.22 2.99
N ALA A 157 -33.39 14.71 3.20
CA ALA A 157 -34.55 14.27 2.43
C ALA A 157 -34.44 14.50 0.90
N PRO A 158 -33.89 15.63 0.40
CA PRO A 158 -33.66 15.83 -1.03
C PRO A 158 -32.65 14.82 -1.61
N MET A 159 -31.48 14.68 -0.99
CA MET A 159 -30.45 13.78 -1.49
C MET A 159 -30.90 12.32 -1.40
N ARG A 160 -31.59 11.93 -0.34
CA ARG A 160 -32.20 10.61 -0.25
C ARG A 160 -33.14 10.36 -1.43
N ALA A 161 -34.06 11.28 -1.70
CA ALA A 161 -35.02 11.14 -2.77
C ALA A 161 -34.37 10.99 -4.15
N ASP A 162 -33.28 11.72 -4.41
CA ASP A 162 -32.53 11.61 -5.67
C ASP A 162 -31.88 10.22 -5.85
N PHE A 163 -31.35 9.63 -4.78
CA PHE A 163 -30.65 8.34 -4.83
C PHE A 163 -31.57 7.12 -4.72
N THR A 164 -32.63 7.19 -3.92
CA THR A 164 -33.52 6.06 -3.63
C THR A 164 -34.89 6.16 -4.32
N GLY A 165 -35.28 7.34 -4.80
CA GLY A 165 -36.62 7.64 -5.31
C GLY A 165 -37.63 7.99 -4.22
N THR A 166 -37.23 8.03 -2.96
CA THR A 166 -38.10 8.21 -1.79
C THR A 166 -37.47 9.15 -0.76
N PRO A 167 -38.20 10.16 -0.24
CA PRO A 167 -37.64 11.09 0.75
C PRO A 167 -37.64 10.54 2.18
N GLN A 168 -38.32 9.42 2.42
CA GLN A 168 -38.45 8.79 3.73
C GLN A 168 -38.02 7.34 3.67
N PRO A 169 -37.37 6.82 4.73
CA PRO A 169 -36.95 5.43 4.77
C PRO A 169 -38.13 4.48 4.93
N ALA A 170 -38.03 3.31 4.32
CA ALA A 170 -38.98 2.23 4.56
C ALA A 170 -39.09 1.84 6.05
N ASP A 171 -40.28 1.36 6.40
CA ASP A 171 -40.64 0.99 7.78
C ASP A 171 -39.90 -0.26 8.28
N THR A 172 -39.57 -1.21 7.39
CA THR A 172 -38.86 -2.44 7.77
C THR A 172 -37.36 -2.34 7.52
N PRO A 173 -36.52 -2.93 8.39
CA PRO A 173 -35.06 -2.94 8.21
C PRO A 173 -34.61 -3.52 6.86
N GLU A 174 -35.27 -4.59 6.38
CA GLU A 174 -34.89 -5.28 5.15
C GLU A 174 -35.21 -4.44 3.91
N ALA A 175 -36.37 -3.78 3.91
CA ALA A 175 -36.75 -2.88 2.82
C ALA A 175 -35.84 -1.65 2.79
N ARG A 176 -35.55 -1.07 3.96
CA ARG A 176 -34.64 0.07 4.11
C ARG A 176 -33.25 -0.25 3.59
N HIS A 177 -32.71 -1.39 4.00
CA HIS A 177 -31.39 -1.83 3.57
C HIS A 177 -31.32 -2.01 2.04
N ARG A 178 -32.37 -2.54 1.41
CA ARG A 178 -32.44 -2.67 -0.05
C ARG A 178 -32.56 -1.32 -0.76
N GLU A 179 -33.39 -0.44 -0.23
CA GLU A 179 -33.66 0.90 -0.75
C GLU A 179 -32.42 1.79 -0.70
N GLU A 180 -31.65 1.73 0.38
CA GLU A 180 -30.46 2.56 0.61
C GLU A 180 -29.20 2.04 -0.09
N LYS A 181 -29.29 0.93 -0.83
CA LYS A 181 -28.15 0.36 -1.55
C LYS A 181 -27.47 1.37 -2.49
N PRO A 182 -28.18 2.19 -3.29
CA PRO A 182 -27.54 3.19 -4.16
C PRO A 182 -26.73 4.24 -3.39
N ILE A 183 -27.20 4.65 -2.21
CA ILE A 183 -26.46 5.57 -1.32
C ILE A 183 -25.15 4.91 -0.87
N ARG A 184 -25.23 3.67 -0.38
CA ARG A 184 -24.06 2.91 0.08
C ARG A 184 -23.04 2.69 -1.04
N ASP A 185 -23.51 2.28 -2.22
CA ASP A 185 -22.66 2.08 -3.40
C ASP A 185 -21.96 3.38 -3.82
N TYR A 186 -22.66 4.51 -3.80
CA TYR A 186 -22.11 5.83 -4.11
C TYR A 186 -21.04 6.27 -3.10
N VAL A 187 -21.37 6.28 -1.81
CA VAL A 187 -20.44 6.68 -0.74
C VAL A 187 -19.20 5.79 -0.75
N LYS A 188 -19.38 4.49 -0.97
CA LYS A 188 -18.29 3.53 -1.08
C LYS A 188 -17.36 3.87 -2.24
N LYS A 189 -17.90 4.20 -3.41
CA LYS A 189 -17.12 4.62 -4.59
C LYS A 189 -16.38 5.94 -4.31
N LEU A 190 -17.07 6.92 -3.74
CA LEU A 190 -16.51 8.24 -3.40
C LEU A 190 -15.33 8.13 -2.43
N LEU A 191 -15.52 7.51 -1.27
CA LEU A 191 -14.43 7.34 -0.29
C LEU A 191 -13.32 6.43 -0.85
N GLY A 192 -13.68 5.42 -1.65
CA GLY A 192 -12.72 4.59 -2.37
C GLY A 192 -11.78 5.39 -3.28
N ARG A 193 -12.32 6.33 -4.07
CA ARG A 193 -11.53 7.28 -4.88
C ARG A 193 -10.62 8.15 -4.01
N ILE A 194 -11.14 8.67 -2.89
CA ILE A 194 -10.37 9.52 -1.97
C ILE A 194 -9.18 8.74 -1.37
N VAL A 195 -9.40 7.52 -0.87
CA VAL A 195 -8.32 6.71 -0.30
C VAL A 195 -7.31 6.32 -1.39
N PHE A 196 -7.75 5.97 -2.59
CA PHE A 196 -6.85 5.70 -3.71
C PHE A 196 -5.94 6.90 -4.01
N LEU A 197 -6.50 8.11 -4.04
CA LEU A 197 -5.71 9.33 -4.22
C LEU A 197 -4.76 9.58 -3.05
N HIS A 198 -5.12 9.20 -1.83
CA HIS A 198 -4.24 9.25 -0.67
C HIS A 198 -3.02 8.31 -0.81
N PHE A 199 -3.18 7.13 -1.43
CA PHE A 199 -2.04 6.28 -1.82
C PHE A 199 -1.23 6.93 -2.94
N LEU A 200 -1.88 7.48 -3.96
CA LEU A 200 -1.23 8.06 -5.12
C LEU A 200 -0.34 9.27 -4.77
N GLN A 201 -0.77 10.15 -3.85
CA GLN A 201 0.05 11.28 -3.40
C GLN A 201 1.35 10.85 -2.71
N LYS A 202 1.46 9.61 -2.19
CA LYS A 202 2.73 9.09 -1.67
C LYS A 202 3.77 8.85 -2.76
N LYS A 203 3.34 8.63 -4.02
CA LYS A 203 4.24 8.68 -5.18
C LYS A 203 4.61 10.11 -5.58
N ARG A 204 4.03 11.13 -4.94
CA ARG A 204 4.21 12.56 -5.24
C ARG A 204 3.86 12.92 -6.68
N TRP A 205 2.85 12.23 -7.23
CA TRP A 205 2.35 12.44 -8.59
C TRP A 205 1.17 13.42 -8.64
N LEU A 206 0.53 13.70 -7.51
CA LEU A 206 -0.55 14.68 -7.45
C LEU A 206 0.01 16.05 -7.12
N GLY A 207 -0.44 17.10 -7.84
CA GLY A 207 -0.07 18.48 -7.55
C GLY A 207 1.36 18.85 -7.94
N VAL A 208 1.93 18.20 -8.96
CA VAL A 208 3.32 18.50 -9.39
C VAL A 208 3.36 19.88 -10.06
N PRO A 209 4.33 20.75 -9.74
CA PRO A 209 4.47 22.03 -10.44
C PRO A 209 4.62 21.87 -11.96
N LEU A 210 4.11 22.83 -12.73
CA LEU A 210 4.27 22.81 -14.18
C LEU A 210 5.77 22.84 -14.55
N GLY A 211 6.17 21.96 -15.47
CA GLY A 211 7.57 21.82 -15.88
C GLY A 211 8.48 21.03 -14.94
N ALA A 212 8.03 20.72 -13.72
CA ALA A 212 8.78 19.87 -12.79
C ALA A 212 8.67 18.37 -13.15
N PRO A 213 9.69 17.56 -12.84
CA PRO A 213 9.63 16.11 -13.04
C PRO A 213 8.56 15.46 -12.14
N TRP A 214 8.03 14.31 -12.58
CA TRP A 214 7.12 13.52 -11.76
C TRP A 214 7.78 13.10 -10.45
N GLY A 215 7.05 13.17 -9.34
CA GLY A 215 7.57 12.89 -8.02
C GLY A 215 7.88 14.13 -7.18
N GLU A 216 7.68 15.34 -7.71
CA GLU A 216 7.87 16.59 -6.95
C GLU A 216 6.59 17.12 -6.29
N GLY A 217 5.44 16.52 -6.55
CA GLY A 217 4.16 16.92 -5.96
C GLY A 217 4.12 16.76 -4.43
N PRO A 218 3.23 17.46 -3.72
CA PRO A 218 3.07 17.30 -2.28
C PRO A 218 2.62 15.88 -1.89
N ALA A 219 3.13 15.39 -0.76
CA ALA A 219 2.76 14.09 -0.20
C ALA A 219 1.38 14.09 0.49
N ASP A 220 0.78 15.27 0.62
CA ASP A 220 -0.45 15.62 1.32
C ASP A 220 -1.40 16.45 0.44
N PHE A 221 -1.37 16.24 -0.88
CA PHE A 221 -2.09 17.05 -1.88
C PHE A 221 -3.57 17.26 -1.55
N LEU A 222 -4.34 16.22 -1.19
CA LEU A 222 -5.77 16.35 -0.91
C LEU A 222 -6.05 17.22 0.32
N HIS A 223 -5.23 17.08 1.36
CA HIS A 223 -5.33 17.89 2.56
C HIS A 223 -5.06 19.36 2.22
N ARG A 224 -4.00 19.64 1.44
CA ARG A 224 -3.74 21.01 0.96
C ARG A 224 -4.88 21.56 0.10
N LEU A 225 -5.44 20.73 -0.78
CA LEU A 225 -6.56 21.12 -1.65
C LEU A 225 -7.78 21.55 -0.84
N PHE A 226 -8.14 20.81 0.21
CA PHE A 226 -9.25 21.15 1.10
C PHE A 226 -8.97 22.38 1.97
N HIS A 227 -7.79 22.46 2.60
CA HIS A 227 -7.47 23.56 3.52
C HIS A 227 -7.09 24.87 2.84
N ALA A 228 -6.73 24.84 1.55
CA ALA A 228 -6.48 26.03 0.74
C ALA A 228 -7.75 26.59 0.09
N ALA A 229 -8.84 25.81 0.07
CA ALA A 229 -10.15 26.25 -0.40
C ALA A 229 -10.78 27.25 0.59
N ASP A 230 -11.50 28.24 0.05
CA ASP A 230 -12.29 29.15 0.89
C ASP A 230 -13.57 28.47 1.43
N ALA A 231 -14.33 29.17 2.27
CA ALA A 231 -15.51 28.61 2.93
C ALA A 231 -16.59 28.14 1.94
N ASP A 232 -16.80 28.86 0.85
CA ASP A 232 -17.80 28.51 -0.17
C ASP A 232 -17.34 27.29 -0.97
N GLN A 233 -16.05 27.26 -1.32
CA GLN A 233 -15.43 26.11 -1.99
C GLN A 233 -15.39 24.86 -1.11
N GLN A 234 -15.19 25.01 0.20
CA GLN A 234 -15.27 23.90 1.15
C GLN A 234 -16.70 23.37 1.29
N ALA A 235 -17.70 24.26 1.29
CA ALA A 235 -19.12 23.89 1.31
C ALA A 235 -19.57 23.17 0.03
N ASP A 236 -18.84 23.38 -1.08
CA ASP A 236 -19.06 22.72 -2.37
C ASP A 236 -17.89 21.82 -2.79
N PHE A 237 -17.15 21.26 -1.81
CA PHE A 237 -15.88 20.62 -2.09
C PHE A 237 -16.00 19.39 -3.00
N LEU A 238 -17.11 18.66 -2.91
CA LEU A 238 -17.37 17.51 -3.77
C LEU A 238 -17.57 17.93 -5.22
N ASP A 239 -18.65 18.65 -5.53
CA ASP A 239 -19.03 19.03 -6.89
C ASP A 239 -18.03 20.05 -7.49
N GLY A 240 -17.56 20.99 -6.68
CA GLY A 240 -16.69 22.09 -7.12
C GLY A 240 -15.22 21.70 -7.29
N THR A 241 -14.75 20.66 -6.57
CA THR A 241 -13.32 20.33 -6.53
C THR A 241 -13.03 18.85 -6.83
N LEU A 242 -13.63 17.90 -6.09
CA LEU A 242 -13.33 16.47 -6.23
C LEU A 242 -13.87 15.87 -7.53
N GLU A 243 -15.12 16.15 -7.90
CA GLU A 243 -15.69 15.64 -9.15
C GLU A 243 -14.91 16.12 -10.39
N PRO A 244 -14.56 17.42 -10.51
CA PRO A 244 -13.65 17.90 -11.55
C PRO A 244 -12.29 17.20 -11.55
N LEU A 245 -11.75 16.91 -10.37
CA LEU A 245 -10.47 16.20 -10.27
C LEU A 245 -10.59 14.77 -10.78
N PHE A 246 -11.69 14.07 -10.47
CA PHE A 246 -11.95 12.71 -10.97
C PHE A 246 -12.10 12.70 -12.49
N ASP A 247 -13.00 13.51 -13.03
CA ASP A 247 -13.39 13.50 -14.44
C ASP A 247 -12.35 14.20 -15.33
N ARG A 248 -12.13 15.50 -15.08
CA ARG A 248 -11.25 16.34 -15.91
C ARG A 248 -9.78 16.19 -15.55
N GLY A 249 -9.46 15.67 -14.37
CA GLY A 249 -8.10 15.46 -13.88
C GLY A 249 -7.60 14.02 -14.03
N LEU A 250 -8.33 13.00 -13.59
CA LEU A 250 -7.79 11.64 -13.54
C LEU A 250 -8.24 10.78 -14.71
N ASP A 251 -9.42 11.05 -15.26
CA ASP A 251 -10.00 10.28 -16.37
C ASP A 251 -9.75 10.90 -17.77
N THR A 252 -9.39 12.18 -17.84
CA THR A 252 -9.10 12.84 -19.13
C THR A 252 -7.61 12.73 -19.53
N ASP A 253 -7.31 12.34 -20.77
CA ASP A 253 -5.94 12.39 -21.31
C ASP A 253 -5.54 13.84 -21.66
N ARG A 254 -4.62 14.40 -20.89
CA ARG A 254 -4.10 15.77 -21.06
C ARG A 254 -2.61 15.80 -21.40
N ARG A 255 -2.04 14.69 -21.89
CA ARG A 255 -0.60 14.60 -22.21
C ARG A 255 -0.15 15.65 -23.23
N ALA A 256 -1.01 15.96 -24.20
CA ALA A 256 -0.76 17.01 -25.20
C ALA A 256 -0.61 18.42 -24.58
N ALA A 257 -1.18 18.65 -23.39
CA ALA A 257 -1.08 19.90 -22.62
C ALA A 257 -0.09 19.78 -21.44
N GLY A 258 0.82 18.79 -21.47
CA GLY A 258 1.81 18.58 -20.41
C GLY A 258 1.20 18.10 -19.08
N ASP A 259 0.03 17.45 -19.14
CA ASP A 259 -0.75 16.98 -17.98
C ASP A 259 -1.26 18.10 -17.06
N ALA A 260 -1.31 19.34 -17.56
CA ALA A 260 -1.80 20.50 -16.81
C ALA A 260 -3.28 20.32 -16.41
N TYR A 261 -3.60 20.69 -15.17
CA TYR A 261 -4.91 20.64 -14.56
C TYR A 261 -5.08 21.86 -13.66
N ASP A 262 -6.13 22.64 -13.92
CA ASP A 262 -6.51 23.75 -13.06
C ASP A 262 -7.34 23.22 -11.88
N THR A 263 -6.85 23.45 -10.66
CA THR A 263 -7.53 23.00 -9.45
C THR A 263 -8.77 23.80 -9.11
N GLY A 264 -8.94 25.00 -9.67
CA GLY A 264 -10.00 25.93 -9.29
C GLY A 264 -9.79 26.59 -7.92
N ILE A 265 -8.78 26.16 -7.15
CA ILE A 265 -8.40 26.73 -5.86
C ILE A 265 -7.26 27.72 -6.11
N ALA A 266 -7.53 29.03 -6.01
CA ALA A 266 -6.59 30.07 -6.39
C ALA A 266 -5.22 29.98 -5.70
N ALA A 267 -5.20 29.54 -4.44
CA ALA A 267 -3.97 29.36 -3.67
C ALA A 267 -3.07 28.22 -4.18
N ILE A 268 -3.60 27.27 -4.97
CA ILE A 268 -2.85 26.17 -5.57
C ILE A 268 -2.64 26.39 -7.08
N GLY A 269 -3.66 26.90 -7.77
CA GLY A 269 -3.63 27.21 -9.20
C GLY A 269 -3.54 25.96 -10.08
N THR A 270 -2.82 26.08 -11.20
CA THR A 270 -2.64 24.99 -12.17
C THR A 270 -1.43 24.11 -11.83
N VAL A 271 -1.65 22.81 -11.79
CA VAL A 271 -0.65 21.79 -11.45
C VAL A 271 -0.69 20.65 -12.48
N ARG A 272 0.22 19.68 -12.37
CA ARG A 272 0.15 18.44 -13.16
C ARG A 272 -0.51 17.33 -12.36
N ILE A 273 -1.43 16.62 -13.03
CA ILE A 273 -2.15 15.45 -12.50
C ILE A 273 -2.05 14.34 -13.55
N PRO A 274 -1.67 13.09 -13.18
CA PRO A 274 -1.54 12.01 -14.14
C PRO A 274 -2.92 11.57 -14.65
N TRP A 275 -2.96 11.14 -15.91
CA TRP A 275 -4.09 10.39 -16.45
C TRP A 275 -3.97 8.92 -16.03
N LEU A 276 -5.04 8.38 -15.42
CA LEU A 276 -5.09 7.01 -14.90
C LEU A 276 -6.12 6.11 -15.58
N SER A 277 -6.85 6.63 -16.57
CA SER A 277 -7.93 5.97 -17.32
C SER A 277 -9.14 5.52 -16.50
N GLY A 278 -10.32 5.55 -17.15
CA GLY A 278 -11.69 5.50 -16.59
C GLY A 278 -12.15 4.21 -15.94
N GLY A 279 -11.33 3.57 -15.12
CA GLY A 279 -11.84 2.55 -14.20
C GLY A 279 -12.55 3.23 -13.02
N LEU A 280 -11.80 3.38 -11.92
CA LEU A 280 -12.31 3.93 -10.66
C LEU A 280 -12.90 5.35 -10.79
N PHE A 281 -12.40 6.15 -11.73
CA PHE A 281 -12.75 7.56 -11.89
C PHE A 281 -13.86 7.84 -12.92
N GLU A 282 -14.28 6.84 -13.69
CA GLU A 282 -15.36 7.04 -14.68
C GLU A 282 -16.67 7.37 -13.98
N ARG A 283 -17.38 8.36 -14.53
CA ARG A 283 -18.67 8.83 -14.02
C ARG A 283 -19.79 7.85 -14.39
N ASP A 284 -20.47 7.34 -13.38
CA ASP A 284 -21.67 6.52 -13.56
C ASP A 284 -22.97 7.32 -13.38
N ARG A 285 -24.10 6.62 -13.24
CA ARG A 285 -25.42 7.23 -13.05
C ARG A 285 -25.55 7.93 -11.69
N LEU A 286 -24.95 7.37 -10.64
CA LEU A 286 -25.03 7.90 -9.27
C LEU A 286 -24.17 9.16 -9.15
N ASP A 287 -23.02 9.19 -9.83
CA ASP A 287 -22.15 10.36 -9.96
C ASP A 287 -22.81 11.57 -10.64
N ARG A 288 -24.03 11.45 -11.19
CA ARG A 288 -24.75 12.55 -11.86
C ARG A 288 -25.88 13.13 -11.00
N LEU A 289 -26.15 12.51 -9.86
CA LEU A 289 -27.16 12.97 -8.92
C LEU A 289 -26.58 14.10 -8.06
N PRO A 290 -27.36 15.14 -7.72
CA PRO A 290 -26.90 16.21 -6.84
C PRO A 290 -26.47 15.65 -5.47
N SER A 291 -25.27 15.98 -5.02
CA SER A 291 -24.78 15.55 -3.71
C SER A 291 -23.87 16.60 -3.08
N ARG A 292 -24.22 17.09 -1.89
CA ARG A 292 -23.47 18.11 -1.17
C ARG A 292 -23.29 17.73 0.29
N PHE A 293 -22.05 17.57 0.71
CA PHE A 293 -21.71 17.17 2.08
C PHE A 293 -21.20 18.36 2.89
N PRO A 294 -21.46 18.40 4.21
CA PRO A 294 -20.87 19.40 5.08
C PRO A 294 -19.34 19.33 5.03
N PRO A 295 -18.63 20.47 5.03
CA PRO A 295 -17.16 20.52 5.04
C PRO A 295 -16.53 19.66 6.13
N GLN A 296 -17.19 19.58 7.29
CA GLN A 296 -16.70 18.84 8.45
C GLN A 296 -16.46 17.35 8.15
N LEU A 297 -17.33 16.73 7.33
CA LEU A 297 -17.16 15.32 6.97
C LEU A 297 -15.86 15.06 6.20
N PHE A 298 -15.49 15.98 5.29
CA PHE A 298 -14.22 15.91 4.56
C PHE A 298 -13.03 16.26 5.47
N SER A 299 -13.15 17.30 6.29
CA SER A 299 -12.11 17.69 7.25
C SER A 299 -11.75 16.54 8.18
N ASP A 300 -12.74 15.89 8.78
CA ASP A 300 -12.55 14.77 9.71
C ASP A 300 -11.94 13.55 8.98
N LEU A 301 -12.41 13.25 7.76
CA LEU A 301 -11.85 12.18 6.94
C LEU A 301 -10.38 12.45 6.60
N PHE A 302 -10.02 13.64 6.13
CA PHE A 302 -8.63 13.97 5.77
C PHE A 302 -7.71 14.02 6.99
N THR A 303 -8.21 14.50 8.13
CA THR A 303 -7.49 14.45 9.40
C THR A 303 -7.20 13.01 9.78
N MET A 304 -8.23 12.14 9.75
CA MET A 304 -8.05 10.72 10.02
C MET A 304 -7.03 10.08 9.09
N LEU A 305 -7.13 10.30 7.77
CA LEU A 305 -6.18 9.72 6.81
C LEU A 305 -4.74 10.21 7.06
N ALA A 306 -4.54 11.48 7.42
CA ALA A 306 -3.23 12.05 7.70
C ALA A 306 -2.56 11.48 8.96
N GLU A 307 -3.33 10.92 9.89
CA GLU A 307 -2.81 10.28 11.09
C GLU A 307 -2.18 8.89 10.84
N PHE A 308 -2.43 8.30 9.68
CA PHE A 308 -1.89 7.00 9.30
C PHE A 308 -0.77 7.15 8.28
N ASN A 309 0.27 6.34 8.42
CA ASN A 309 1.28 6.24 7.38
C ASN A 309 0.77 5.34 6.25
N PHE A 310 0.78 5.81 5.01
CA PHE A 310 0.40 5.03 3.84
C PHE A 310 1.64 4.59 3.07
N THR A 311 1.72 3.31 2.76
CA THR A 311 2.80 2.73 1.98
C THR A 311 2.30 2.41 0.57
N VAL A 312 3.17 2.55 -0.41
CA VAL A 312 2.85 2.23 -1.82
C VAL A 312 3.34 0.84 -2.22
N ASP A 313 4.03 0.18 -1.31
CA ASP A 313 4.59 -1.14 -1.46
C ASP A 313 3.77 -2.08 -0.58
N GLU A 314 3.24 -3.15 -1.16
CA GLU A 314 2.56 -4.17 -0.35
C GLU A 314 3.57 -4.91 0.54
N ASN A 315 3.10 -5.25 1.74
CA ASN A 315 3.91 -5.93 2.73
C ASN A 315 4.19 -7.39 2.32
N ASP A 316 5.45 -7.78 2.44
CA ASP A 316 5.91 -9.17 2.30
C ASP A 316 5.85 -9.87 3.68
N PRO A 317 5.53 -11.18 3.76
CA PRO A 317 5.54 -11.91 5.03
C PRO A 317 6.85 -11.79 5.85
N ASP A 318 7.99 -11.61 5.16
CA ASP A 318 9.31 -11.52 5.79
C ASP A 318 9.82 -10.06 5.90
N ASP A 319 9.18 -9.10 5.22
CA ASP A 319 9.58 -7.69 5.21
C ASP A 319 8.34 -6.77 5.12
N ALA A 320 7.91 -6.29 6.27
CA ALA A 320 6.75 -5.44 6.42
C ALA A 320 7.14 -4.00 6.81
N GLU A 321 6.60 -3.04 6.09
CA GLU A 321 6.59 -1.63 6.47
C GLU A 321 5.29 -1.36 7.25
N VAL A 322 5.43 -0.81 8.45
CA VAL A 322 4.29 -0.52 9.31
C VAL A 322 3.58 0.72 8.79
N GLY A 323 2.50 0.47 8.05
CA GLY A 323 1.63 1.47 7.45
C GLY A 323 0.44 0.81 6.77
N VAL A 324 -0.50 1.63 6.32
CA VAL A 324 -1.64 1.21 5.51
C VAL A 324 -1.13 0.93 4.10
N ASP A 325 -1.23 -0.30 3.65
CA ASP A 325 -0.75 -0.74 2.33
C ASP A 325 -1.90 -0.92 1.31
N PRO A 326 -1.61 -1.04 0.01
CA PRO A 326 -2.66 -1.17 -1.01
C PRO A 326 -3.51 -2.44 -0.90
N GLU A 327 -3.01 -3.51 -0.27
CA GLU A 327 -3.81 -4.72 -0.05
C GLU A 327 -4.95 -4.46 0.93
N MET A 328 -4.73 -3.60 1.93
CA MET A 328 -5.78 -3.19 2.85
C MET A 328 -6.97 -2.56 2.13
N LEU A 329 -6.80 -1.91 0.97
CA LEU A 329 -7.92 -1.43 0.16
C LEU A 329 -8.83 -2.57 -0.27
N GLY A 330 -8.26 -3.69 -0.73
CA GLY A 330 -9.02 -4.88 -1.11
C GLY A 330 -9.89 -5.36 0.06
N ARG A 331 -9.29 -5.49 1.25
CA ARG A 331 -10.00 -5.90 2.47
C ARG A 331 -11.04 -4.88 2.92
N ILE A 332 -10.78 -3.59 2.78
CA ILE A 332 -11.74 -2.52 3.08
C ILE A 332 -12.94 -2.63 2.14
N PHE A 333 -12.70 -2.75 0.84
CA PHE A 333 -13.75 -2.88 -0.15
C PHE A 333 -14.57 -4.15 0.03
N GLU A 334 -13.94 -5.27 0.37
CA GLU A 334 -14.60 -6.55 0.69
C GLU A 334 -15.43 -6.46 1.97
N ASN A 335 -14.86 -5.97 3.07
CA ASN A 335 -15.57 -5.91 4.35
C ASN A 335 -16.68 -4.84 4.37
N LEU A 336 -16.61 -3.83 3.50
CA LEU A 336 -17.69 -2.86 3.29
C LEU A 336 -18.79 -3.37 2.33
N LEU A 337 -18.60 -4.48 1.60
CA LEU A 337 -19.60 -5.04 0.67
C LEU A 337 -20.83 -5.68 1.32
N GLU A 338 -20.90 -5.75 2.64
CA GLU A 338 -22.01 -6.33 3.42
C GLU A 338 -22.06 -7.87 3.43
N ASN A 339 -22.31 -8.39 4.63
CA ASN A 339 -22.69 -9.76 4.99
C ASN A 339 -21.88 -10.92 4.38
N ASN A 340 -20.72 -11.20 5.01
CA ASN A 340 -19.88 -12.40 4.80
C ASN A 340 -20.59 -13.77 4.90
N ASN A 341 -21.89 -13.82 5.22
CA ASN A 341 -22.58 -15.09 5.43
C ASN A 341 -23.36 -15.61 4.20
N ASP A 342 -23.69 -14.76 3.21
CA ASP A 342 -24.57 -15.19 2.09
C ASP A 342 -23.92 -15.16 0.69
N THR A 343 -22.75 -14.54 0.50
CA THR A 343 -22.08 -14.44 -0.83
C THR A 343 -20.86 -15.35 -1.02
N GLY A 344 -20.35 -15.98 0.05
CA GLY A 344 -19.19 -16.89 -0.04
C GLY A 344 -17.86 -16.23 -0.43
N ALA A 345 -17.77 -14.90 -0.36
CA ALA A 345 -16.55 -14.14 -0.63
C ALA A 345 -15.55 -14.30 0.52
N PHE A 346 -14.75 -15.37 0.49
CA PHE A 346 -13.68 -15.59 1.46
C PHE A 346 -12.34 -15.12 0.88
N TYR A 347 -11.66 -14.26 1.64
CA TYR A 347 -10.27 -13.89 1.37
C TYR A 347 -9.39 -15.14 1.31
N THR A 348 -8.59 -15.27 0.24
CA THR A 348 -7.63 -16.36 0.10
C THR A 348 -6.28 -15.95 0.69
N PRO A 349 -5.71 -16.69 1.67
CA PRO A 349 -4.41 -16.35 2.28
C PRO A 349 -3.28 -16.20 1.24
N LYS A 350 -2.31 -15.32 1.52
CA LYS A 350 -1.21 -14.98 0.58
C LYS A 350 -0.40 -16.20 0.17
N GLU A 351 -0.13 -17.09 1.13
CA GLU A 351 0.64 -18.31 0.90
C GLU A 351 -0.07 -19.22 -0.09
N VAL A 352 -1.41 -19.29 0.02
CA VAL A 352 -2.26 -20.07 -0.89
C VAL A 352 -2.28 -19.42 -2.26
N VAL A 353 -2.49 -18.10 -2.36
CA VAL A 353 -2.43 -17.37 -3.65
C VAL A 353 -1.08 -17.57 -4.32
N ARG A 354 0.03 -17.43 -3.58
CA ARG A 354 1.40 -17.61 -4.09
C ARG A 354 1.61 -19.03 -4.59
N TYR A 355 1.21 -20.03 -3.81
CA TYR A 355 1.30 -21.43 -4.21
C TYR A 355 0.51 -21.70 -5.49
N MET A 356 -0.75 -21.29 -5.55
CA MET A 356 -1.61 -21.52 -6.70
C MET A 356 -1.10 -20.79 -7.96
N CYS A 357 -0.59 -19.56 -7.83
CA CYS A 357 0.01 -18.84 -8.96
C CYS A 357 1.24 -19.57 -9.50
N ARG A 358 2.08 -20.13 -8.63
CA ARG A 358 3.27 -20.90 -9.04
C ARG A 358 2.89 -22.18 -9.77
N GLU A 359 2.00 -22.98 -9.19
CA GLU A 359 1.58 -24.24 -9.81
C GLU A 359 0.85 -24.01 -11.13
N ALA A 360 0.00 -22.98 -11.21
CA ALA A 360 -0.66 -22.61 -12.46
C ALA A 360 0.34 -22.17 -13.55
N LEU A 361 1.33 -21.36 -13.18
CA LEU A 361 2.37 -20.92 -14.11
C LEU A 361 3.26 -22.08 -14.56
N LEU A 362 3.66 -22.96 -13.64
CA LEU A 362 4.47 -24.14 -13.96
C LEU A 362 3.73 -25.10 -14.89
N ALA A 363 2.47 -25.39 -14.62
CA ALA A 363 1.65 -26.22 -15.50
C ALA A 363 1.59 -25.64 -16.92
N HIS A 364 1.44 -24.31 -17.05
CA HIS A 364 1.45 -23.64 -18.35
C HIS A 364 2.82 -23.74 -19.05
N LEU A 365 3.92 -23.49 -18.33
CA LEU A 365 5.27 -23.54 -18.90
C LEU A 365 5.66 -24.97 -19.32
N PHE A 366 5.36 -25.98 -18.50
CA PHE A 366 5.62 -27.39 -18.85
C PHE A 366 4.86 -27.84 -20.09
N ALA A 367 3.60 -27.40 -20.23
CA ALA A 367 2.80 -27.71 -21.42
C ALA A 367 3.31 -26.99 -22.68
N THR A 368 3.77 -25.74 -22.53
CA THR A 368 4.17 -24.88 -23.66
C THR A 368 5.60 -25.14 -24.11
N LEU A 369 6.50 -25.52 -23.19
CA LEU A 369 7.94 -25.67 -23.41
C LEU A 369 8.45 -27.06 -22.96
N PRO A 370 7.94 -28.17 -23.54
CA PRO A 370 8.30 -29.52 -23.11
C PRO A 370 9.77 -29.90 -23.36
N ALA A 371 10.48 -29.11 -24.17
CA ALA A 371 11.90 -29.32 -24.48
C ALA A 371 12.85 -28.58 -23.53
N VAL A 372 12.34 -27.63 -22.73
CA VAL A 372 13.13 -26.93 -21.71
C VAL A 372 13.14 -27.78 -20.44
N ASP A 373 14.28 -27.81 -19.75
CA ASP A 373 14.44 -28.59 -18.53
C ASP A 373 13.41 -28.19 -17.45
N ALA A 374 12.70 -29.19 -16.93
CA ALA A 374 11.61 -28.98 -15.98
C ALA A 374 12.10 -28.46 -14.63
N ASP A 375 13.28 -28.90 -14.19
CA ASP A 375 13.88 -28.45 -12.94
C ASP A 375 14.35 -26.99 -13.06
N ALA A 376 14.91 -26.60 -14.20
CA ALA A 376 15.23 -25.21 -14.50
C ALA A 376 14.00 -24.28 -14.50
N LEU A 377 12.89 -24.72 -15.09
CA LEU A 377 11.61 -23.96 -15.06
C LEU A 377 11.06 -23.84 -13.64
N ARG A 378 11.13 -24.90 -12.84
CA ARG A 378 10.73 -24.88 -11.42
C ARG A 378 11.59 -23.91 -10.62
N ALA A 379 12.91 -23.97 -10.80
CA ALA A 379 13.84 -23.08 -10.12
C ALA A 379 13.56 -21.59 -10.44
N LEU A 380 13.25 -21.27 -11.70
CA LEU A 380 12.84 -19.92 -12.11
C LEU A 380 11.56 -19.46 -11.38
N VAL A 381 10.49 -20.27 -11.37
CA VAL A 381 9.21 -19.85 -10.80
C VAL A 381 9.23 -19.80 -9.26
N GLU A 382 9.94 -20.72 -8.62
CA GLU A 382 9.97 -20.81 -7.16
C GLU A 382 11.01 -19.89 -6.51
N THR A 383 12.16 -19.71 -7.15
CA THR A 383 13.32 -19.00 -6.56
C THR A 383 13.89 -17.91 -7.45
N HIS A 384 13.36 -17.71 -8.65
CA HIS A 384 13.89 -16.76 -9.65
C HIS A 384 15.33 -17.07 -10.06
N THR A 385 15.73 -18.34 -9.97
CA THR A 385 17.06 -18.82 -10.37
C THR A 385 17.09 -19.14 -11.85
N VAL A 386 18.10 -18.63 -12.56
CA VAL A 386 18.23 -18.77 -14.02
C VAL A 386 19.51 -19.50 -14.46
N GLU A 387 20.32 -19.98 -13.51
CA GLU A 387 21.65 -20.58 -13.76
C GLU A 387 21.61 -21.84 -14.64
N HIS A 388 20.46 -22.53 -14.65
CA HIS A 388 20.24 -23.74 -15.43
C HIS A 388 19.56 -23.48 -16.78
N LEU A 389 19.30 -22.22 -17.14
CA LEU A 389 18.69 -21.85 -18.42
C LEU A 389 19.74 -21.37 -19.41
N SER A 390 19.72 -21.91 -20.63
CA SER A 390 20.50 -21.35 -21.73
C SER A 390 19.88 -20.03 -22.21
N PRO A 391 20.62 -19.12 -22.87
CA PRO A 391 20.04 -17.90 -23.45
C PRO A 391 18.92 -18.18 -24.46
N ALA A 392 18.99 -19.31 -25.18
CA ALA A 392 17.96 -19.71 -26.12
C ALA A 392 16.67 -20.13 -25.40
N ASP A 393 16.79 -20.90 -24.32
CA ASP A 393 15.66 -21.30 -23.49
C ASP A 393 15.06 -20.10 -22.77
N ALA A 394 15.90 -19.22 -22.20
CA ALA A 394 15.47 -17.97 -21.57
C ALA A 394 14.60 -17.12 -22.51
N ALA A 395 14.98 -17.01 -23.80
CA ALA A 395 14.19 -16.27 -24.80
C ALA A 395 12.88 -16.97 -25.19
N GLN A 396 12.79 -18.30 -25.07
CA GLN A 396 11.53 -19.02 -25.24
C GLN A 396 10.62 -18.84 -24.04
N VAL A 397 11.18 -18.95 -22.83
CA VAL A 397 10.47 -18.75 -21.56
C VAL A 397 9.93 -17.32 -21.47
N ASP A 398 10.74 -16.28 -21.76
CA ASP A 398 10.26 -14.89 -21.70
C ASP A 398 9.06 -14.64 -22.61
N ARG A 399 9.06 -15.23 -23.82
CA ARG A 399 7.92 -15.16 -24.74
C ARG A 399 6.69 -15.88 -24.19
N ALA A 400 6.86 -17.09 -23.67
CA ALA A 400 5.76 -17.83 -23.05
C ALA A 400 5.17 -17.04 -21.86
N LEU A 401 6.01 -16.44 -21.01
CA LEU A 401 5.58 -15.59 -19.89
C LEU A 401 4.84 -14.33 -20.36
N ALA A 402 5.25 -13.73 -21.49
CA ALA A 402 4.59 -12.56 -22.06
C ALA A 402 3.19 -12.86 -22.60
N ASP A 403 2.98 -14.08 -23.10
CA ASP A 403 1.74 -14.51 -23.75
C ASP A 403 0.72 -15.13 -22.76
N VAL A 404 1.05 -15.21 -21.47
CA VAL A 404 0.15 -15.74 -20.43
C VAL A 404 -1.15 -14.94 -20.40
N LYS A 405 -2.27 -15.67 -20.45
CA LYS A 405 -3.62 -15.13 -20.26
C LYS A 405 -4.25 -15.78 -19.03
N ILE A 406 -4.89 -14.95 -18.21
CA ILE A 406 -5.42 -15.34 -16.90
C ILE A 406 -6.91 -15.08 -16.89
N CYS A 407 -7.69 -16.00 -16.33
CA CYS A 407 -9.12 -15.84 -16.12
C CYS A 407 -9.45 -16.31 -14.70
N ASP A 408 -9.99 -15.41 -13.88
CA ASP A 408 -10.56 -15.73 -12.58
C ASP A 408 -12.06 -15.38 -12.59
N PRO A 409 -12.95 -16.37 -12.76
CA PRO A 409 -14.40 -16.14 -12.82
C PRO A 409 -15.01 -15.61 -11.51
N ALA A 410 -14.29 -15.73 -10.38
CA ALA A 410 -14.73 -15.31 -9.05
C ALA A 410 -13.69 -14.36 -8.42
N ILE A 411 -13.25 -13.39 -9.22
CA ILE A 411 -12.06 -12.55 -8.96
C ILE A 411 -12.02 -11.85 -7.60
N GLY A 412 -13.16 -11.53 -6.99
CA GLY A 412 -13.22 -10.84 -5.68
C GLY A 412 -12.33 -9.58 -5.65
N SER A 413 -11.45 -9.48 -4.65
CA SER A 413 -10.41 -8.43 -4.53
C SER A 413 -9.34 -8.42 -5.62
N GLY A 414 -9.28 -9.42 -6.50
CA GLY A 414 -8.27 -9.53 -7.55
C GLY A 414 -6.91 -10.08 -7.06
N ALA A 415 -6.89 -10.76 -5.92
CA ALA A 415 -5.67 -11.31 -5.33
C ALA A 415 -4.91 -12.25 -6.28
N PHE A 416 -5.61 -13.12 -7.03
CA PHE A 416 -4.99 -14.05 -7.97
C PHE A 416 -4.37 -13.37 -9.20
N PRO A 417 -5.09 -12.52 -9.96
CA PRO A 417 -4.48 -11.76 -11.06
C PRO A 417 -3.27 -10.93 -10.63
N MET A 418 -3.35 -10.26 -9.46
CA MET A 418 -2.22 -9.49 -8.93
C MET A 418 -1.04 -10.38 -8.51
N GLY A 419 -1.32 -11.51 -7.86
CA GLY A 419 -0.30 -12.50 -7.48
C GLY A 419 0.43 -13.05 -8.70
N LEU A 420 -0.29 -13.40 -9.76
CA LEU A 420 0.30 -13.94 -10.97
C LEU A 420 1.05 -12.85 -11.76
N LEU A 421 0.53 -11.62 -11.84
CA LEU A 421 1.24 -10.48 -12.44
C LEU A 421 2.60 -10.24 -11.78
N ARG A 422 2.66 -10.28 -10.44
CA ARG A 422 3.92 -10.14 -9.69
C ARG A 422 4.90 -11.26 -9.97
N LEU A 423 4.40 -12.49 -10.01
CA LEU A 423 5.22 -13.67 -10.31
C LEU A 423 5.80 -13.59 -11.73
N LEU A 424 4.97 -13.23 -12.72
CA LEU A 424 5.41 -13.01 -14.10
C LEU A 424 6.46 -11.91 -14.18
N PHE A 425 6.23 -10.76 -13.54
CA PHE A 425 7.18 -9.66 -13.50
C PHE A 425 8.53 -10.08 -12.89
N ALA A 426 8.51 -10.80 -11.77
CA ALA A 426 9.72 -11.28 -11.11
C ALA A 426 10.49 -12.29 -11.97
N CYS A 427 9.79 -13.26 -12.59
CA CYS A 427 10.42 -14.23 -13.50
C CYS A 427 11.06 -13.55 -14.71
N ARG A 428 10.35 -12.63 -15.37
CA ARG A 428 10.88 -11.91 -16.54
C ARG A 428 12.05 -10.98 -16.18
N THR A 429 12.00 -10.34 -15.01
CA THR A 429 13.11 -9.56 -14.48
C THR A 429 14.34 -10.44 -14.26
N ALA A 430 14.16 -11.63 -13.68
CA ALA A 430 15.26 -12.57 -13.46
C ALA A 430 15.90 -13.08 -14.76
N LEU A 431 15.13 -13.17 -15.84
CA LEU A 431 15.63 -13.57 -17.16
C LEU A 431 16.42 -12.47 -17.88
N THR A 432 16.24 -11.20 -17.51
CA THR A 432 16.83 -10.04 -18.22
C THR A 432 18.35 -10.18 -18.47
N PRO A 433 19.19 -10.61 -17.52
CA PRO A 433 20.63 -10.79 -17.74
C PRO A 433 20.99 -11.82 -18.82
N LEU A 434 20.14 -12.81 -19.08
CA LEU A 434 20.34 -13.82 -20.13
C LEU A 434 19.83 -13.35 -21.50
N LEU A 435 18.93 -12.36 -21.52
CA LEU A 435 18.33 -11.80 -22.73
C LEU A 435 19.15 -10.62 -23.28
N GLU A 436 19.81 -9.85 -22.40
CA GLU A 436 20.71 -8.77 -22.81
C GLU A 436 22.04 -9.35 -23.31
N ARG A 437 22.39 -9.09 -24.58
CA ARG A 437 23.75 -9.37 -25.07
C ARG A 437 24.74 -8.47 -24.33
N PRO A 438 25.93 -8.97 -23.93
CA PRO A 438 26.97 -8.10 -23.37
C PRO A 438 27.31 -7.01 -24.38
N ARG A 439 27.18 -5.74 -23.98
CA ARG A 439 27.69 -4.61 -24.78
C ARG A 439 29.20 -4.81 -24.93
N PRO A 440 29.77 -4.77 -26.15
CA PRO A 440 31.21 -4.81 -26.33
C PRO A 440 31.84 -3.63 -25.60
N ALA A 441 32.99 -3.85 -24.97
CA ALA A 441 33.70 -2.89 -24.11
C ALA A 441 34.24 -1.64 -24.85
N ALA A 442 33.87 -1.42 -26.11
CA ALA A 442 34.43 -0.38 -26.97
C ALA A 442 33.70 0.98 -26.91
N ASP A 443 32.56 1.09 -26.22
CA ASP A 443 31.83 2.36 -26.04
C ASP A 443 31.74 2.78 -24.57
N ARG A 444 32.88 2.94 -23.89
CA ARG A 444 32.97 3.65 -22.61
C ARG A 444 33.92 4.83 -22.71
#